data_AF-A0AAF0UIY1-F1
#
_entry.id   AF-A0AAF0UIY1-F1
#
_cell.length_a   1.000
_cell.length_b   1.000
_cell.length_c   1.000
_cell.angle_alpha   90.00
_cell.angle_beta   90.00
_cell.angle_gamma   90.00
#
_symmetry.space_group_name_H-M   'P 1'
#
loop_
_entity.id
_entity.type
_entity.pdbx_description
1 polymer ?
#
loop_
_entity_poly.entity_id
_entity_poly.type
_entity_poly.pdbx_seq_one_letter_code
_entity_poly.pdbx_strand_id
1 'polypeptide(L)'
;MNIVFIGEGMDKTIISGNKSYGGGIGTYNIATVGVDEKGFMAQDIAFRNTAGAANFQAVALRASAEFTAFYRCQFDGFQDTINTHYDKQFYRECIILGTIDFICGDETAIF
;
A
#
# COMPACT_ATOMS: atom_id res chain seq x y z
N MET A 1 8.77 -15.86 8.68
CA MET A 1 7.56 -16.12 9.51
C MET A 1 6.39 -15.52 8.74
N ASN A 2 5.29 -16.24 8.52
CA ASN A 2 4.19 -15.67 7.75
C ASN A 2 3.29 -14.82 8.65
N ILE A 3 3.06 -13.57 8.27
CA ILE A 3 2.21 -12.62 8.99
C ILE A 3 0.94 -12.37 8.18
N VAL A 4 -0.21 -12.44 8.84
CA VAL A 4 -1.51 -12.16 8.22
C VAL A 4 -2.24 -11.08 9.00
N PHE A 5 -2.66 -10.03 8.31
CA PHE A 5 -3.58 -9.03 8.83
C PHE A 5 -5.01 -9.37 8.39
N ILE A 6 -5.94 -9.42 9.35
CA ILE A 6 -7.36 -9.67 9.09
C ILE A 6 -8.14 -8.57 9.81
N GLY A 7 -8.82 -7.72 9.05
CA GLY A 7 -9.71 -6.70 9.57
C GLY A 7 -11.18 -7.15 9.63
N GLU A 8 -12.04 -6.24 10.04
CA GLU A 8 -13.50 -6.44 10.11
C GLU A 8 -14.25 -5.89 8.88
N GLY A 9 -13.51 -5.43 7.86
CA GLY A 9 -14.03 -4.82 6.64
C GLY A 9 -13.19 -3.62 6.19
N MET A 10 -13.08 -3.43 4.87
CA MET A 10 -12.31 -2.31 4.27
C MET A 10 -12.80 -0.93 4.73
N ASP A 11 -14.07 -0.81 5.10
CA ASP A 11 -14.72 0.41 5.58
C ASP A 11 -14.65 0.59 7.11
N LYS A 12 -14.23 -0.45 7.85
CA LYS A 12 -14.20 -0.48 9.32
C LYS A 12 -12.79 -0.46 9.88
N THR A 13 -11.90 -1.28 9.33
CA THR A 13 -10.52 -1.39 9.80
C THR A 13 -9.61 -0.60 8.88
N ILE A 14 -9.07 0.52 9.38
CA ILE A 14 -8.26 1.46 8.58
C ILE A 14 -6.93 1.72 9.29
N ILE A 15 -5.82 1.47 8.60
CA ILE A 15 -4.50 1.93 9.00
C ILE A 15 -4.18 3.18 8.16
N SER A 16 -3.99 4.32 8.83
CA SER A 16 -3.83 5.62 8.18
C SER A 16 -2.54 6.33 8.59
N GLY A 17 -1.91 6.99 7.62
CA GLY A 17 -0.74 7.86 7.80
C GLY A 17 -0.82 9.10 6.92
N ASN A 18 0.21 9.95 6.95
CA ASN A 18 0.28 11.19 6.18
C ASN A 18 1.71 11.63 5.81
N LYS A 19 2.68 10.71 5.86
CA LYS A 19 4.06 11.01 5.43
C LYS A 19 4.11 11.16 3.92
N SER A 20 4.96 12.06 3.44
CA SER A 20 5.09 12.37 2.02
C SER A 20 6.48 12.88 1.65
N TYR A 21 6.81 12.82 0.37
CA TYR A 21 8.03 13.38 -0.18
C TYR A 21 8.02 14.91 -0.11
N GLY A 22 6.87 15.55 -0.35
CA GLY A 22 6.70 16.99 -0.16
C GLY A 22 6.96 17.46 1.29
N GLY A 23 6.79 16.55 2.26
CA GLY A 23 7.15 16.78 3.67
C GLY A 23 8.64 16.57 3.99
N GLY A 24 9.49 16.33 2.99
CA GLY A 24 10.94 16.15 3.16
C GLY A 24 11.38 14.74 3.58
N ILE A 25 10.49 13.75 3.51
CA ILE A 25 10.80 12.36 3.86
C ILE A 25 11.06 11.57 2.56
N GLY A 26 12.18 10.85 2.48
CA GLY A 26 12.50 10.05 1.30
C GLY A 26 11.44 8.99 0.98
N THR A 27 11.22 8.72 -0.31
CA THR A 27 10.10 7.91 -0.86
C THR A 27 9.99 6.50 -0.27
N TYR A 28 11.10 5.89 0.16
CA TYR A 28 11.03 4.58 0.81
C TYR A 28 10.34 4.64 2.19
N ASN A 29 10.50 5.76 2.92
CA ASN A 29 10.09 5.91 4.32
C ASN A 29 8.73 6.61 4.52
N ILE A 30 8.04 6.95 3.42
CA ILE A 30 6.72 7.63 3.44
C ILE A 30 5.54 6.65 3.46
N ALA A 31 5.80 5.35 3.34
CA ALA A 31 4.76 4.33 3.38
C ALA A 31 4.03 4.34 4.72
N THR A 32 2.68 4.36 4.68
CA THR A 32 1.87 4.16 5.89
C THR A 32 2.09 2.75 6.45
N VAL A 33 2.15 1.75 5.56
CA VAL A 33 2.60 0.38 5.89
C VAL A 33 3.67 -0.06 4.91
N GLY A 34 4.82 -0.46 5.45
CA GLY A 34 5.89 -1.13 4.71
C GLY A 34 5.89 -2.63 5.03
N VAL A 35 5.85 -3.47 4.00
CA VAL A 35 5.86 -4.92 4.10
C VAL A 35 7.20 -5.44 3.61
N ASP A 36 8.02 -5.98 4.51
CA ASP A 36 9.36 -6.49 4.20
C ASP A 36 9.48 -8.02 4.43
N GLU A 37 8.46 -8.66 5.00
CA GLU A 37 8.48 -10.09 5.32
C GLU A 37 7.76 -10.93 4.26
N LYS A 38 8.42 -12.00 3.82
CA LYS A 38 7.92 -12.98 2.85
C LYS A 38 6.58 -13.58 3.27
N GLY A 39 5.68 -13.76 2.32
CA GLY A 39 4.39 -14.42 2.54
C GLY A 39 3.39 -13.58 3.32
N PHE A 40 3.61 -12.26 3.44
CA PHE A 40 2.66 -11.36 4.08
C PHE A 40 1.32 -11.36 3.35
N MET A 41 0.24 -11.40 4.12
CA MET A 41 -1.11 -11.33 3.60
C MET A 41 -1.94 -10.31 4.36
N ALA A 42 -2.89 -9.68 3.66
CA ALA A 42 -3.90 -8.84 4.28
C ALA A 42 -5.30 -9.12 3.71
N GLN A 43 -6.31 -9.08 4.58
CA GLN A 43 -7.70 -9.25 4.21
C GLN A 43 -8.63 -8.31 4.99
N ASP A 44 -9.68 -7.82 4.32
CA ASP A 44 -10.78 -7.06 4.92
C ASP A 44 -10.29 -5.81 5.70
N ILE A 45 -9.32 -5.08 5.13
CA ILE A 45 -8.66 -3.93 5.76
C ILE A 45 -8.30 -2.84 4.74
N ALA A 46 -8.26 -1.59 5.18
CA ALA A 46 -7.81 -0.45 4.38
C ALA A 46 -6.44 0.10 4.82
N PHE A 47 -5.63 0.47 3.84
CA PHE A 47 -4.38 1.21 3.99
C PHE A 47 -4.54 2.58 3.33
N ARG A 48 -4.34 3.66 4.10
CA ARG A 48 -4.61 5.03 3.63
C ARG A 48 -3.45 5.98 3.90
N ASN A 49 -3.08 6.78 2.89
CA ASN A 49 -2.20 7.93 3.07
C ASN A 49 -2.97 9.24 2.80
N THR A 50 -3.08 10.07 3.83
CA THR A 50 -3.87 11.31 3.85
C THR A 50 -3.07 12.57 3.56
N ALA A 51 -1.82 12.46 3.09
CA ALA A 51 -0.97 13.63 2.83
C ALA A 51 -1.57 14.61 1.81
N GLY A 52 -2.39 14.14 0.86
CA GLY A 52 -3.05 15.00 -0.12
C GLY A 52 -2.24 15.25 -1.40
N ALA A 53 -2.93 15.61 -2.47
CA ALA A 53 -2.35 15.80 -3.81
C ALA A 53 -1.22 16.86 -3.88
N ALA A 54 -1.26 17.87 -3.00
CA ALA A 54 -0.26 18.94 -2.98
C ALA A 54 1.09 18.52 -2.38
N ASN A 55 1.18 17.32 -1.79
CA ASN A 55 2.35 16.84 -1.06
C ASN A 55 3.22 15.86 -1.85
N PHE A 56 3.02 15.79 -3.17
CA PHE A 56 3.73 14.87 -4.07
C PHE A 56 3.55 13.41 -3.63
N GLN A 57 4.58 12.57 -3.78
CA GLN A 57 4.54 11.14 -3.46
C GLN A 57 4.12 10.90 -2.02
N ALA A 58 3.12 10.03 -1.82
CA ALA A 58 2.56 9.68 -0.52
C ALA A 58 2.00 8.25 -0.52
N VAL A 59 2.85 7.29 -0.12
CA VAL A 59 2.57 5.86 -0.25
C VAL A 59 1.63 5.36 0.85
N ALA A 60 0.54 4.69 0.47
CA ALA A 60 -0.35 4.01 1.41
C ALA A 60 0.21 2.63 1.79
N LEU A 61 0.67 1.85 0.81
CA LEU A 61 1.33 0.57 1.05
C LEU A 61 2.56 0.39 0.15
N ARG A 62 3.69 0.01 0.76
CA ARG A 62 4.88 -0.47 0.04
C ARG A 62 5.03 -1.98 0.29
N ALA A 63 5.05 -2.77 -0.78
CA ALA A 63 5.31 -4.20 -0.73
C ALA A 63 6.73 -4.50 -1.23
N SER A 64 7.62 -4.80 -0.30
CA SER A 64 9.04 -5.12 -0.51
C SER A 64 9.34 -6.57 -0.05
N ALA A 65 8.50 -7.53 -0.44
CA ALA A 65 8.60 -8.91 0.03
C ALA A 65 8.12 -9.93 -1.02
N GLU A 66 8.68 -11.15 -0.97
CA GLU A 66 8.28 -12.26 -1.84
C GLU A 66 6.89 -12.79 -1.49
N PHE A 67 6.08 -13.08 -2.51
CA PHE A 67 4.76 -13.72 -2.40
C PHE A 67 3.79 -13.01 -1.45
N THR A 68 3.55 -11.72 -1.70
CA THR A 68 2.53 -10.96 -0.96
C THR A 68 1.15 -11.11 -1.60
N ALA A 69 0.10 -11.16 -0.77
CA ALA A 69 -1.27 -11.22 -1.26
C ALA A 69 -2.24 -10.32 -0.47
N PHE A 70 -3.13 -9.65 -1.20
CA PHE A 70 -4.11 -8.73 -0.65
C PHE A 70 -5.49 -9.12 -1.17
N TYR A 71 -6.43 -9.41 -0.27
CA TYR A 71 -7.77 -9.87 -0.63
C TYR A 71 -8.85 -9.03 0.04
N ARG A 72 -9.76 -8.41 -0.72
CA ARG A 72 -10.74 -7.46 -0.17
C ARG A 72 -10.06 -6.39 0.70
N CYS A 73 -9.03 -5.76 0.15
CA CYS A 73 -8.33 -4.64 0.76
C CYS A 73 -8.62 -3.34 0.01
N GLN A 74 -8.58 -2.22 0.73
CA GLN A 74 -8.64 -0.90 0.11
C GLN A 74 -7.29 -0.19 0.26
N PHE A 75 -6.84 0.44 -0.82
CA PHE A 75 -5.67 1.29 -0.86
C PHE A 75 -6.10 2.68 -1.30
N ASP A 76 -5.81 3.68 -0.48
CA ASP A 76 -6.35 5.03 -0.66
C ASP A 76 -5.27 6.09 -0.48
N GLY A 77 -5.02 6.85 -1.54
CA GLY A 77 -4.01 7.90 -1.57
C GLY A 77 -4.18 8.83 -2.75
N PHE A 78 -3.08 9.51 -3.11
CA PHE A 78 -3.01 10.40 -4.26
C PHE A 78 -1.90 9.92 -5.18
N GLN A 79 -0.71 10.53 -5.10
CA GLN A 79 0.45 10.11 -5.87
C GLN A 79 1.18 8.95 -5.19
N ASP A 80 1.54 7.92 -5.97
CA ASP A 80 2.29 6.73 -5.51
C ASP A 80 1.56 5.87 -4.46
N THR A 81 0.23 5.73 -4.57
CA THR A 81 -0.60 5.06 -3.53
C THR A 81 -0.10 3.65 -3.18
N ILE A 82 0.22 2.81 -4.16
CA ILE A 82 0.85 1.49 -3.97
C ILE A 82 2.23 1.50 -4.62
N ASN A 83 3.24 1.07 -3.86
CA ASN A 83 4.58 0.81 -4.37
C ASN A 83 4.85 -0.71 -4.39
N THR A 84 4.78 -1.31 -5.58
CA THR A 84 5.11 -2.72 -5.86
C THR A 84 6.63 -2.88 -5.97
N HIS A 85 7.31 -2.77 -4.83
CA HIS A 85 8.76 -2.57 -4.75
C HIS A 85 9.60 -3.84 -4.95
N TYR A 86 9.11 -5.01 -4.56
CA TYR A 86 9.87 -6.26 -4.70
C TYR A 86 8.99 -7.49 -4.98
N ASP A 87 9.43 -8.32 -5.93
CA ASP A 87 8.94 -9.67 -6.26
C ASP A 87 7.41 -9.76 -6.52
N LYS A 88 6.85 -10.97 -6.48
CA LYS A 88 5.49 -11.32 -6.91
C LYS A 88 4.43 -10.89 -5.90
N GLN A 89 3.43 -10.19 -6.40
CA GLN A 89 2.34 -9.63 -5.61
C GLN A 89 0.99 -9.96 -6.25
N PHE A 90 0.00 -10.29 -5.43
CA PHE A 90 -1.35 -10.62 -5.90
C PHE A 90 -2.39 -9.79 -5.17
N TYR A 91 -3.19 -9.05 -5.92
CA TYR A 91 -4.30 -8.24 -5.41
C TYR A 91 -5.59 -8.81 -5.97
N ARG A 92 -6.59 -9.05 -5.12
CA ARG A 92 -7.86 -9.62 -5.56
C ARG A 92 -9.03 -8.98 -4.82
N GLU A 93 -10.08 -8.63 -5.56
CA GLU A 93 -11.27 -7.96 -5.01
C GLU A 93 -10.91 -6.71 -4.19
N CYS A 94 -9.83 -6.03 -4.56
CA CYS A 94 -9.34 -4.84 -3.89
C CYS A 94 -9.88 -3.56 -4.53
N ILE A 95 -9.95 -2.49 -3.75
CA ILE A 95 -10.25 -1.13 -4.23
C ILE A 95 -8.95 -0.32 -4.17
N ILE A 96 -8.51 0.22 -5.30
CA ILE A 96 -7.29 1.04 -5.37
C ILE A 96 -7.67 2.43 -5.87
N LEU A 97 -7.46 3.45 -5.04
CA LEU A 97 -7.78 4.84 -5.32
C LEU A 97 -6.51 5.68 -5.33
N GLY A 98 -6.34 6.50 -6.38
CA GLY A 98 -5.28 7.50 -6.43
C GLY A 98 -5.33 8.36 -7.68
N THR A 99 -4.29 9.16 -7.90
CA THR A 99 -4.27 10.19 -8.96
C THR A 99 -3.13 9.99 -9.96
N ILE A 100 -1.89 10.19 -9.54
CA ILE A 100 -0.68 10.12 -10.39
C ILE A 100 0.12 8.90 -9.97
N ASP A 101 0.53 8.06 -10.92
CA ASP A 101 1.36 6.87 -10.67
C ASP A 101 0.88 6.06 -9.45
N PHE A 102 -0.45 5.97 -9.28
CA PHE A 102 -1.03 5.47 -8.03
C PHE A 102 -0.79 3.96 -7.81
N ILE A 103 -0.34 3.25 -8.84
CA ILE A 103 0.34 1.97 -8.76
C ILE A 103 1.68 2.19 -9.46
N CYS A 104 2.79 2.04 -8.73
CA CYS A 104 4.15 2.22 -9.24
C CYS A 104 5.11 1.15 -8.70
N GLY A 105 6.29 1.03 -9.32
CA GLY A 105 7.28 0.00 -9.05
C GLY A 105 7.61 -0.83 -10.29
N ASP A 106 8.63 -1.68 -10.18
CA ASP A 106 9.23 -2.38 -11.33
C ASP A 106 9.00 -3.90 -11.32
N GLU A 107 8.07 -4.37 -10.49
CA GLU A 107 7.94 -5.78 -10.13
C GLU A 107 6.65 -6.43 -10.63
N THR A 108 6.56 -7.75 -10.48
CA THR A 108 5.41 -8.52 -10.99
C THR A 108 4.22 -8.43 -10.05
N ALA A 109 3.22 -7.63 -10.42
CA ALA A 109 1.95 -7.55 -9.72
C ALA A 109 0.77 -7.97 -10.63
N ILE A 110 -0.15 -8.75 -10.06
CA ILE A 110 -1.42 -9.12 -10.71
C ILE A 110 -2.56 -8.55 -9.85
N PHE A 111 -3.54 -7.92 -10.50
CA PHE A 111 -4.68 -7.25 -9.89
C PHE A 111 -6.01 -7.83 -10.37
#